data_AF-A0A842PJ07-F1
#
_entry.id   AF-A0A842PJ07-F1
#
_cell.length_a   1.000
_cell.length_b   1.000
_cell.length_c   1.000
_cell.angle_alpha   90.00
_cell.angle_beta   90.00
_cell.angle_gamma   90.00
#
_symmetry.space_group_name_H-M   'P 1'
#
loop_
_entity.id
_entity.type
_entity.pdbx_description
1 polymer ?
#
loop_
_entity_poly.entity_id
_entity_poly.type
_entity_poly.pdbx_seq_one_letter_code
_entity_poly.pdbx_strand_id
1 'polypeptide(L)'
;MNLNIGSDRPYSIWVILLVVTSLLAGSFSGMNASLVSSDSVELELESDNFASSKAAGDWVKAGISDPSGQFGGSPVTSTSYTDSNGDTYLTGFLIGDVKFGTNAISAGQDAFIAKIDSSGNWGMVETADQYAGGGFSWGNDITVDSTGNIFITGFYAGNISFGNHQLRSTSDSNGDDTTDIFVAKMSSSGSWLWAETAGGSYDSDTGNGIASDGNGGAYVAGAFNISGTWGMNGYGTNGYTDAFVARI
;
A
#
# COMPACT_ATOMS: atom_id res chain seq x y z
N MET A 1 -13.52 -24.73 -15.11
CA MET A 1 -14.17 -26.02 -14.78
C MET A 1 -14.76 -26.56 -16.08
N ASN A 2 -14.21 -27.63 -16.67
CA ASN A 2 -14.68 -28.13 -17.96
C ASN A 2 -15.95 -28.97 -17.76
N LEU A 3 -17.10 -28.38 -18.07
CA LEU A 3 -18.38 -29.07 -18.07
C LEU A 3 -18.55 -29.77 -19.42
N ASN A 4 -18.20 -31.05 -19.48
CA ASN A 4 -18.33 -31.86 -20.69
C ASN A 4 -19.73 -32.47 -20.74
N ILE A 5 -20.61 -31.91 -21.57
CA ILE A 5 -21.97 -32.41 -21.78
C ILE A 5 -21.95 -33.18 -23.10
N GLY A 6 -21.83 -34.51 -23.04
CA GLY A 6 -21.70 -35.36 -24.22
C GLY A 6 -22.83 -35.20 -25.24
N SER A 7 -22.50 -35.34 -26.52
CA SER A 7 -23.30 -35.07 -27.73
C SER A 7 -24.59 -35.89 -27.90
N ASP A 8 -24.87 -36.87 -27.04
CA ASP A 8 -25.84 -37.92 -27.33
C ASP A 8 -27.22 -37.73 -26.69
N ARG A 9 -27.63 -36.50 -26.36
CA ARG A 9 -28.99 -36.25 -25.83
C ARG A 9 -29.66 -35.05 -26.49
N PRO A 10 -30.92 -35.18 -26.97
CA PRO A 10 -31.68 -34.10 -27.64
C PRO A 10 -32.00 -32.88 -26.74
N TYR A 11 -31.54 -32.90 -25.48
CA TYR A 11 -31.65 -31.80 -24.53
C TYR A 11 -30.43 -30.86 -24.54
N SER A 12 -29.32 -31.22 -25.21
CA SER A 12 -28.09 -30.40 -25.28
C SER A 12 -28.31 -29.06 -26.00
N ILE A 13 -29.07 -29.06 -27.10
CA ILE A 13 -29.40 -27.85 -27.86
C ILE A 13 -30.22 -26.84 -27.04
N TRP A 14 -31.14 -27.31 -26.20
CA TRP A 14 -31.98 -26.43 -25.38
C TRP A 14 -31.22 -25.83 -24.18
N VAL A 15 -30.25 -26.58 -23.62
CA VAL A 15 -29.38 -26.07 -22.55
C VAL A 15 -28.40 -25.01 -23.10
N ILE A 16 -27.84 -25.23 -24.29
CA ILE A 16 -26.97 -24.25 -24.96
C ILE A 16 -27.76 -22.97 -25.29
N LEU A 17 -29.00 -23.09 -25.76
CA LEU A 17 -29.85 -21.92 -26.05
C LEU A 17 -30.24 -21.13 -24.79
N LEU A 18 -30.43 -21.79 -23.65
CA LEU A 18 -30.74 -21.14 -22.36
C LEU A 18 -29.53 -20.36 -21.80
N VAL A 19 -28.32 -20.90 -21.95
CA VAL A 19 -27.09 -20.23 -21.52
C VAL A 19 -26.80 -18.99 -22.38
N VAL A 20 -26.95 -19.10 -23.70
CA VAL A 20 -26.73 -17.97 -24.64
C VAL A 20 -27.76 -16.85 -24.44
N THR A 21 -29.03 -17.18 -24.17
CA THR A 21 -30.07 -16.16 -23.91
C THR A 21 -29.90 -15.47 -22.56
N SER A 22 -29.38 -16.15 -21.54
CA SER A 22 -29.07 -15.54 -20.24
C SER A 22 -27.85 -14.59 -20.28
N LEU A 23 -26.90 -14.83 -21.19
CA LEU A 23 -25.75 -13.97 -21.46
C LEU A 23 -26.13 -12.70 -22.22
N LEU A 24 -27.07 -12.79 -23.18
CA LEU A 24 -27.63 -11.63 -23.89
C LEU A 24 -28.57 -10.77 -23.01
N ALA A 25 -29.08 -11.31 -21.90
CA ALA A 25 -29.98 -10.61 -20.97
C ALA A 25 -29.24 -9.73 -19.94
N GLY A 26 -27.93 -9.53 -20.06
CA GLY A 26 -27.19 -8.48 -19.31
C GLY A 26 -26.73 -8.86 -17.90
N SER A 27 -26.78 -10.14 -17.51
CA SER A 27 -26.41 -10.57 -16.15
C SER A 27 -24.90 -10.69 -15.91
N PHE A 28 -24.09 -10.66 -16.98
CA PHE A 28 -22.63 -10.82 -16.89
C PHE A 28 -21.92 -9.91 -17.90
N SER A 29 -21.39 -8.78 -17.44
CA SER A 29 -20.50 -7.93 -18.23
C SER A 29 -19.09 -8.54 -18.24
N GLY A 30 -18.45 -8.66 -19.42
CA GLY A 30 -17.03 -9.05 -19.56
C GLY A 30 -16.74 -10.52 -19.90
N MET A 31 -17.72 -11.30 -20.38
CA MET A 31 -17.47 -12.66 -20.93
C MET A 31 -17.60 -12.66 -22.45
N ASN A 32 -16.59 -13.16 -23.14
CA ASN A 32 -16.71 -13.53 -24.55
C ASN A 32 -17.08 -15.02 -24.64
N ALA A 33 -18.14 -15.30 -25.38
CA ALA A 33 -18.52 -16.65 -25.74
C ALA A 33 -18.15 -16.89 -27.20
N SER A 34 -17.31 -17.87 -27.47
CA SER A 34 -16.99 -18.32 -28.82
C SER A 34 -17.48 -19.75 -29.04
N LEU A 35 -18.10 -19.99 -30.19
CA LEU A 35 -18.50 -21.31 -30.63
C LEU A 35 -17.26 -22.05 -31.16
N VAL A 36 -16.84 -23.08 -30.45
CA VAL A 36 -15.69 -23.92 -30.83
C VAL A 36 -16.14 -25.02 -31.79
N SER A 37 -17.35 -25.55 -31.61
CA SER A 37 -18.01 -26.49 -32.54
C SER A 37 -19.53 -26.45 -32.37
N SER A 38 -20.28 -27.25 -33.16
CA SER A 38 -21.74 -27.36 -33.03
C SER A 38 -22.22 -27.75 -31.63
N ASP A 39 -21.34 -28.38 -30.85
CA ASP A 39 -21.67 -29.00 -29.56
C ASP A 39 -20.76 -28.50 -28.42
N SER A 40 -19.94 -27.46 -28.65
CA SER A 40 -19.05 -26.91 -27.61
C SER A 40 -18.91 -25.39 -27.70
N VAL A 41 -18.97 -24.76 -26.53
CA VAL A 41 -18.78 -23.32 -26.32
C VAL A 41 -17.65 -23.15 -25.31
N GLU A 42 -16.64 -22.36 -25.67
CA GLU A 42 -15.64 -21.88 -24.72
C GLU A 42 -16.06 -20.51 -24.20
N LEU A 43 -15.97 -20.34 -22.88
CA LEU A 43 -16.18 -19.08 -22.19
C LEU A 43 -14.79 -18.60 -21.74
N GLU A 44 -14.29 -17.55 -22.40
CA GLU A 44 -13.06 -16.88 -21.97
C GLU A 44 -13.43 -15.61 -21.19
N LEU A 45 -12.86 -15.48 -20.00
CA LEU A 45 -12.86 -14.24 -19.24
C LEU A 45 -11.77 -13.34 -19.83
N GLU A 46 -12.13 -12.16 -20.34
CA GLU A 46 -11.19 -11.26 -21.05
C GLU A 46 -10.07 -10.69 -20.16
N SER A 47 -10.12 -10.92 -18.84
CA SER A 47 -9.04 -10.59 -17.91
C SER A 47 -9.32 -11.30 -16.58
N ASP A 48 -8.27 -11.50 -15.77
CA ASP A 48 -8.37 -11.88 -14.36
C ASP A 48 -9.04 -10.77 -13.52
N ASN A 49 -10.26 -10.37 -13.91
CA ASN A 49 -11.10 -9.49 -13.14
C ASN A 49 -11.74 -10.30 -12.01
N PHE A 50 -10.92 -10.62 -11.00
CA PHE A 50 -11.35 -10.97 -9.63
C PHE A 50 -12.15 -9.83 -8.93
N ALA A 51 -12.65 -8.86 -9.71
CA ALA A 51 -13.37 -7.68 -9.26
C ALA A 51 -14.87 -7.74 -9.54
N SER A 52 -15.42 -8.78 -10.20
CA SER A 52 -16.88 -8.91 -10.31
C SER A 52 -17.45 -9.71 -9.11
N SER A 53 -18.22 -9.00 -8.30
CA SER A 53 -18.89 -9.40 -7.05
C SER A 53 -17.98 -9.90 -5.92
N LYS A 54 -17.38 -8.97 -5.17
CA LYS A 54 -16.71 -9.28 -3.89
C LYS A 54 -17.76 -9.60 -2.83
N ALA A 55 -17.96 -10.88 -2.53
CA ALA A 55 -18.69 -11.31 -1.37
C ALA A 55 -17.84 -11.09 -0.10
N ALA A 56 -18.49 -10.98 1.06
CA ALA A 56 -17.78 -10.97 2.34
C ALA A 56 -16.95 -12.27 2.48
N GLY A 57 -15.62 -12.12 2.59
CA GLY A 57 -14.68 -13.25 2.65
C GLY A 57 -13.85 -13.48 1.38
N ASP A 58 -14.09 -12.73 0.31
CA ASP A 58 -13.23 -12.78 -0.88
C ASP A 58 -11.88 -12.11 -0.61
N TRP A 59 -10.80 -12.84 -0.93
CA TRP A 59 -9.44 -12.34 -0.78
C TRP A 59 -9.14 -11.34 -1.90
N VAL A 60 -8.73 -10.12 -1.53
CA VAL A 60 -8.26 -9.11 -2.48
C VAL A 60 -6.73 -9.13 -2.51
N LYS A 61 -6.16 -9.52 -3.64
CA LYS A 61 -4.70 -9.49 -3.84
C LYS A 61 -4.23 -8.07 -4.13
N ALA A 62 -3.19 -7.62 -3.40
CA ALA A 62 -2.35 -6.48 -3.74
C ALA A 62 -1.10 -6.96 -4.50
N GLY A 63 -0.55 -6.14 -5.40
CA GLY A 63 0.69 -6.44 -6.09
C GLY A 63 0.56 -7.61 -7.07
N ILE A 64 0.07 -7.31 -8.27
CA ILE A 64 0.10 -8.27 -9.38
C ILE A 64 1.33 -7.97 -10.22
N SER A 65 2.16 -9.00 -10.42
CA SER A 65 3.08 -9.02 -11.54
C SER A 65 2.27 -9.22 -12.82
N ASP A 66 2.14 -8.20 -13.65
CA ASP A 66 1.43 -8.29 -14.93
C ASP A 66 2.11 -9.38 -15.80
N PRO A 67 1.34 -10.26 -16.46
CA PRO A 67 1.87 -11.20 -17.46
C PRO A 67 2.69 -10.55 -18.59
N SER A 68 2.63 -9.22 -18.79
CA SER A 68 3.57 -8.48 -19.65
C SER A 68 5.03 -8.48 -19.14
N GLY A 69 5.28 -8.97 -17.92
CA GLY A 69 6.60 -9.02 -17.28
C GLY A 69 7.08 -7.66 -16.76
N GLN A 70 6.23 -6.63 -16.83
CA GLN A 70 6.61 -5.26 -16.49
C GLN A 70 6.48 -4.97 -14.99
N PHE A 71 5.56 -5.63 -14.28
CA PHE A 71 5.39 -5.47 -12.83
C PHE A 71 5.98 -6.71 -12.13
N GLY A 72 6.92 -6.52 -11.22
CA GLY A 72 7.62 -7.61 -10.50
C GLY A 72 8.00 -7.23 -9.08
N GLY A 73 7.45 -6.12 -8.60
CA GLY A 73 7.74 -5.55 -7.30
C GLY A 73 7.06 -6.29 -6.15
N SER A 74 7.54 -6.01 -4.94
CA SER A 74 7.04 -6.61 -3.71
C SER A 74 6.58 -5.52 -2.73
N PRO A 75 5.26 -5.36 -2.52
CA PRO A 75 4.77 -4.63 -1.36
C PRO A 75 4.85 -5.53 -0.13
N VAL A 76 5.50 -5.04 0.93
CA VAL A 76 5.50 -5.70 2.24
C VAL A 76 4.77 -4.80 3.22
N THR A 77 3.59 -5.23 3.63
CA THR A 77 2.76 -4.54 4.63
C THR A 77 3.34 -4.76 6.03
N SER A 78 3.65 -3.70 6.74
CA SER A 78 4.07 -3.75 8.14
C SER A 78 2.88 -3.65 9.10
N THR A 79 1.90 -2.81 8.78
CA THR A 79 0.69 -2.63 9.58
C THR A 79 -0.51 -2.25 8.71
N SER A 80 -1.70 -2.25 9.32
CA SER A 80 -2.91 -1.68 8.74
C SER A 80 -3.75 -0.95 9.79
N TYR A 81 -4.48 0.08 9.35
CA TYR A 81 -5.50 0.78 10.15
C TYR A 81 -6.84 0.74 9.41
N THR A 82 -7.93 0.40 10.10
CA THR A 82 -9.29 0.44 9.54
C THR A 82 -10.09 1.54 10.24
N ASP A 83 -10.63 2.47 9.46
CA ASP A 83 -11.43 3.57 9.97
C ASP A 83 -12.88 3.15 10.29
N SER A 84 -13.69 4.08 10.81
CA SER A 84 -15.10 3.82 11.14
C SER A 84 -15.99 3.60 9.91
N ASN A 85 -15.54 3.98 8.72
CA ASN A 85 -16.25 3.74 7.47
C ASN A 85 -15.95 2.35 6.88
N GLY A 86 -14.98 1.63 7.48
CA GLY A 86 -14.50 0.34 6.99
C GLY A 86 -13.42 0.46 5.91
N ASP A 87 -12.91 1.67 5.66
CA ASP A 87 -11.75 1.87 4.80
C ASP A 87 -10.49 1.41 5.54
N THR A 88 -9.70 0.56 4.89
CA THR A 88 -8.44 0.05 5.44
C THR A 88 -7.25 0.69 4.74
N TYR A 89 -6.31 1.17 5.53
CA TYR A 89 -5.09 1.84 5.13
C TYR A 89 -3.90 0.95 5.50
N LEU A 90 -2.95 0.81 4.57
CA LEU A 90 -1.79 -0.04 4.71
C LEU A 90 -0.53 0.82 4.64
N THR A 91 0.49 0.48 5.43
CA THR A 91 1.84 0.98 5.23
C THR A 91 2.87 -0.13 5.40
N GLY A 92 4.10 0.16 5.00
CA GLY A 92 5.19 -0.79 4.89
C GLY A 92 6.25 -0.25 3.95
N PHE A 93 6.92 -1.13 3.20
CA PHE A 93 7.77 -0.73 2.09
C PHE A 93 7.31 -1.39 0.79
N LEU A 94 7.60 -0.70 -0.31
CA LEU A 94 7.34 -1.17 -1.66
C LEU A 94 8.67 -1.21 -2.39
N ILE A 95 8.92 -2.29 -3.15
CA ILE A 95 10.05 -2.36 -4.08
C ILE A 95 9.63 -2.70 -5.49
N GLY A 96 10.07 -1.93 -6.47
CA GLY A 96 9.82 -2.14 -7.89
C GLY A 96 8.40 -1.77 -8.34
N ASP A 97 8.01 -2.33 -9.49
CA ASP A 97 6.74 -2.03 -10.14
C ASP A 97 5.62 -2.89 -9.55
N VAL A 98 4.62 -2.25 -8.92
CA VAL A 98 3.52 -2.89 -8.20
C VAL A 98 2.17 -2.29 -8.62
N LYS A 99 1.11 -3.12 -8.63
CA LYS A 99 -0.26 -2.67 -8.94
C LYS A 99 -1.24 -2.98 -7.82
N PHE A 100 -2.05 -2.00 -7.45
CA PHE A 100 -3.17 -2.10 -6.50
C PHE A 100 -4.48 -1.78 -7.23
N GLY A 101 -5.22 -2.80 -7.64
CA GLY A 101 -6.38 -2.62 -8.50
C GLY A 101 -5.96 -2.05 -9.86
N THR A 102 -6.39 -0.84 -10.19
CA THR A 102 -5.98 -0.11 -11.41
C THR A 102 -4.78 0.81 -11.19
N ASN A 103 -4.40 1.08 -9.95
CA ASN A 103 -3.30 1.99 -9.63
C ASN A 103 -1.97 1.27 -9.77
N ALA A 104 -1.13 1.72 -10.70
CA ALA A 104 0.21 1.22 -10.92
C ALA A 104 1.22 2.20 -10.32
N ILE A 105 2.17 1.69 -9.54
CA ILE A 105 3.22 2.48 -8.90
C ILE A 105 4.57 1.80 -9.10
N SER A 106 5.61 2.60 -9.30
CA SER A 106 7.00 2.15 -9.36
C SER A 106 7.73 2.87 -8.25
N ALA A 107 8.37 2.12 -7.35
CA ALA A 107 9.16 2.71 -6.27
C ALA A 107 10.51 2.00 -6.14
N GLY A 108 11.46 2.70 -5.52
CA GLY A 108 12.72 2.14 -5.05
C GLY A 108 12.47 1.24 -3.85
N GLN A 109 13.17 1.42 -2.73
CA GLN A 109 12.77 0.78 -1.47
C GLN A 109 12.10 1.85 -0.62
N ASP A 110 10.81 2.07 -0.84
CA ASP A 110 10.15 3.27 -0.32
C ASP A 110 8.92 2.94 0.53
N ALA A 111 8.70 3.74 1.57
CA ALA A 111 7.50 3.67 2.37
C ALA A 111 6.28 3.96 1.51
N PHE A 112 5.17 3.24 1.74
CA PHE A 112 3.95 3.46 0.96
C PHE A 112 2.72 3.63 1.86
N ILE A 113 1.68 4.23 1.29
CA ILE A 113 0.32 4.21 1.79
C ILE A 113 -0.55 3.59 0.70
N ALA A 114 -1.37 2.61 1.05
CA ALA A 114 -2.42 2.11 0.16
C ALA A 114 -3.76 2.07 0.90
N LYS A 115 -4.84 2.52 0.26
CA LYS A 115 -6.21 2.47 0.78
C LYS A 115 -7.04 1.46 0.01
N ILE A 116 -7.81 0.64 0.73
CA ILE A 116 -8.83 -0.25 0.19
C ILE A 116 -10.16 0.02 0.91
N ASP A 117 -11.24 0.17 0.15
CA ASP A 117 -12.56 0.42 0.75
C ASP A 117 -13.18 -0.85 1.35
N SER A 118 -14.27 -0.68 2.09
CA SER A 118 -15.00 -1.80 2.72
C SER A 118 -15.63 -2.78 1.71
N SER A 119 -15.71 -2.39 0.45
CA SER A 119 -16.15 -3.24 -0.67
C SER A 119 -14.96 -3.93 -1.37
N GLY A 120 -13.75 -3.71 -0.88
CA GLY A 120 -12.50 -4.26 -1.41
C GLY A 120 -11.94 -3.50 -2.60
N ASN A 121 -12.43 -2.32 -2.96
CA ASN A 121 -11.88 -1.57 -4.09
C ASN A 121 -10.62 -0.82 -3.65
N TRP A 122 -9.52 -1.04 -4.37
CA TRP A 122 -8.30 -0.27 -4.17
C TRP A 122 -8.52 1.18 -4.60
N GLY A 123 -8.25 2.11 -3.70
CA GLY A 123 -8.30 3.54 -3.93
C GLY A 123 -6.89 4.11 -4.05
N MET A 124 -6.63 5.14 -3.26
CA MET A 124 -5.34 5.87 -3.21
C MET A 124 -4.17 4.93 -2.93
N VAL A 125 -3.08 5.11 -3.68
CA VAL A 125 -1.76 4.54 -3.40
C VAL A 125 -0.70 5.60 -3.63
N GLU A 126 0.13 5.83 -2.63
CA GLU A 126 1.16 6.87 -2.63
C GLU A 126 2.43 6.32 -1.98
N THR A 127 3.60 6.81 -2.41
CA THR A 127 4.90 6.42 -1.85
C THR A 127 5.64 7.64 -1.31
N ALA A 128 6.63 7.37 -0.44
CA ALA A 128 7.80 8.23 -0.40
C ALA A 128 8.57 8.06 -1.72
N ASP A 129 9.28 9.10 -2.13
CA ASP A 129 10.16 9.07 -3.29
C ASP A 129 11.60 9.30 -2.86
N GLN A 130 12.55 9.07 -3.77
CA GLN A 130 13.97 9.34 -3.54
C GLN A 130 14.39 10.58 -4.31
N TYR A 131 15.37 11.32 -3.77
CA TYR A 131 15.93 12.48 -4.47
C TYR A 131 17.45 12.59 -4.32
N ALA A 132 18.09 13.37 -5.21
CA ALA A 132 19.49 13.81 -5.10
C ALA A 132 20.54 12.75 -4.64
N GLY A 133 20.49 11.54 -5.17
CA GLY A 133 21.47 10.49 -4.86
C GLY A 133 20.88 9.23 -4.23
N GLY A 134 19.60 9.24 -3.87
CA GLY A 134 18.88 8.06 -3.44
C GLY A 134 18.72 7.95 -1.94
N GLY A 135 17.96 6.94 -1.53
CA GLY A 135 17.69 6.63 -0.14
C GLY A 135 16.81 5.39 -0.05
N PHE A 136 16.34 5.07 1.13
CA PHE A 136 15.25 4.13 1.29
C PHE A 136 14.40 4.56 2.48
N SER A 137 13.15 4.12 2.50
CA SER A 137 12.24 4.37 3.60
C SER A 137 11.36 3.16 3.88
N TRP A 138 10.91 3.06 5.12
CA TRP A 138 10.06 1.97 5.58
C TRP A 138 8.98 2.53 6.52
N GLY A 139 7.70 2.34 6.16
CA GLY A 139 6.59 2.70 7.03
C GLY A 139 6.33 1.62 8.07
N ASN A 140 6.42 1.96 9.35
CA ASN A 140 6.20 1.03 10.46
C ASN A 140 4.78 1.10 11.01
N ASP A 141 4.19 2.30 11.09
CA ASP A 141 2.84 2.47 11.61
C ASP A 141 2.04 3.55 10.89
N ILE A 142 0.72 3.41 10.91
CA ILE A 142 -0.25 4.28 10.23
C ILE A 142 -1.49 4.51 11.08
N THR A 143 -2.00 5.75 11.06
CA THR A 143 -3.26 6.11 11.70
C THR A 143 -3.99 7.17 10.88
N VAL A 144 -5.28 7.34 11.13
CA VAL A 144 -6.12 8.33 10.44
C VAL A 144 -6.90 9.14 11.48
N ASP A 145 -6.95 10.46 11.31
CA ASP A 145 -7.76 11.33 12.17
C ASP A 145 -9.24 11.37 11.75
N SER A 146 -10.10 12.00 12.55
CA SER A 146 -11.54 12.11 12.28
C SER A 146 -11.89 12.92 11.02
N THR A 147 -10.92 13.62 10.43
CA THR A 147 -11.08 14.36 9.17
C THR A 147 -10.55 13.58 7.96
N GLY A 148 -10.04 12.38 8.19
CA GLY A 148 -9.48 11.51 7.17
C GLY A 148 -8.02 11.83 6.81
N ASN A 149 -7.33 12.70 7.56
CA ASN A 149 -5.89 12.88 7.32
C ASN A 149 -5.16 11.64 7.83
N ILE A 150 -4.18 11.21 7.05
CA ILE A 150 -3.40 10.02 7.31
C ILE A 150 -2.07 10.46 7.90
N PHE A 151 -1.63 9.78 8.95
CA PHE A 151 -0.31 9.97 9.52
C PHE A 151 0.44 8.65 9.45
N ILE A 152 1.70 8.72 9.04
CA ILE A 152 2.60 7.56 9.04
C ILE A 152 3.89 7.89 9.77
N THR A 153 4.51 6.87 10.34
CA THR A 153 5.86 6.94 10.88
C THR A 153 6.67 5.72 10.48
N GLY A 154 7.98 5.84 10.60
CA GLY A 154 8.90 4.77 10.28
C GLY A 154 10.33 5.26 10.36
N PHE A 155 11.19 4.68 9.52
CA PHE A 155 12.59 5.08 9.41
C PHE A 155 13.02 5.20 7.95
N TYR A 156 14.10 5.94 7.73
CA TYR A 156 14.68 6.12 6.41
C TYR A 156 16.18 6.38 6.49
N ALA A 157 16.91 6.10 5.41
CA ALA A 157 18.30 6.54 5.24
C ALA A 157 18.48 7.18 3.85
N GLY A 158 19.49 8.04 3.74
CA GLY A 158 19.71 8.90 2.59
C GLY A 158 18.68 10.01 2.43
N ASN A 159 18.27 10.24 1.18
CA ASN A 159 17.46 11.36 0.74
C ASN A 159 16.09 10.86 0.28
N ILE A 160 15.03 11.17 1.05
CA ILE A 160 13.66 10.81 0.70
C ILE A 160 12.74 12.03 0.60
N SER A 161 11.65 11.94 -0.12
CA SER A 161 10.65 12.99 -0.21
C SER A 161 9.24 12.46 -0.09
N PHE A 162 8.40 13.19 0.60
CA PHE A 162 6.96 13.00 0.61
C PHE A 162 6.33 14.10 -0.25
N GLY A 163 6.18 13.83 -1.55
CA GLY A 163 5.86 14.86 -2.53
C GLY A 163 6.95 15.95 -2.56
N ASN A 164 6.60 17.19 -2.19
CA ASN A 164 7.55 18.31 -2.16
C ASN A 164 8.29 18.46 -0.81
N HIS A 165 8.01 17.59 0.18
CA HIS A 165 8.63 17.65 1.50
C HIS A 165 9.87 16.75 1.54
N GLN A 166 11.05 17.34 1.36
CA GLN A 166 12.33 16.64 1.29
C GLN A 166 12.93 16.44 2.69
N LEU A 167 13.34 15.21 2.99
CA LEU A 167 14.02 14.83 4.21
C LEU A 167 15.39 14.23 3.90
N ARG A 168 16.39 14.64 4.68
CA ARG A 168 17.76 14.11 4.63
C ARG A 168 18.06 13.47 5.97
N SER A 169 18.47 12.21 5.96
CA SER A 169 18.93 11.55 7.18
C SER A 169 20.28 12.08 7.61
N THR A 170 20.66 11.85 8.85
CA THR A 170 22.01 12.08 9.34
C THR A 170 23.01 11.09 8.73
N SER A 171 24.30 11.33 8.98
CA SER A 171 25.40 10.45 8.55
C SER A 171 26.34 10.21 9.73
N ASP A 172 26.97 9.03 9.75
CA ASP A 172 27.93 8.63 10.77
C ASP A 172 29.29 9.35 10.62
N SER A 173 30.25 9.02 11.49
CA SER A 173 31.60 9.60 11.44
C SER A 173 32.40 9.21 10.19
N ASN A 174 31.98 8.17 9.46
CA ASN A 174 32.58 7.75 8.20
C ASN A 174 31.93 8.43 6.99
N GLY A 175 30.81 9.14 7.22
CA GLY A 175 30.03 9.80 6.18
C GLY A 175 28.98 8.88 5.54
N ASP A 176 28.74 7.70 6.10
CA ASP A 176 27.69 6.78 5.66
C ASP A 176 26.34 7.20 6.26
N ASP A 177 25.26 7.04 5.49
CA ASP A 177 23.92 7.42 5.93
C ASP A 177 23.41 6.52 7.06
N THR A 178 22.96 7.14 8.15
CA THR A 178 22.29 6.45 9.26
C THR A 178 20.78 6.49 9.07
N THR A 179 20.07 5.64 9.82
CA THR A 179 18.60 5.65 9.77
C THR A 179 18.05 6.67 10.75
N ASP A 180 17.22 7.57 10.25
CA ASP A 180 16.48 8.54 11.05
C ASP A 180 14.98 8.22 11.04
N ILE A 181 14.26 8.73 12.02
CA ILE A 181 12.81 8.67 12.11
C ILE A 181 12.20 9.63 11.11
N PHE A 182 11.18 9.20 10.36
CA PHE A 182 10.28 10.14 9.71
C PHE A 182 8.89 10.11 10.34
N VAL A 183 8.20 11.24 10.24
CA VAL A 183 6.77 11.34 10.45
C VAL A 183 6.21 12.16 9.30
N ALA A 184 5.11 11.73 8.70
CA ALA A 184 4.49 12.45 7.60
C ALA A 184 2.97 12.46 7.74
N LYS A 185 2.35 13.55 7.28
CA LYS A 185 0.90 13.70 7.21
C LYS A 185 0.45 13.92 5.78
N MET A 186 -0.61 13.23 5.42
CA MET A 186 -1.27 13.32 4.13
C MET A 186 -2.74 13.71 4.33
N SER A 187 -3.28 14.51 3.42
CA SER A 187 -4.70 14.79 3.39
C SER A 187 -5.52 13.56 3.02
N SER A 188 -6.81 13.58 3.33
CA SER A 188 -7.77 12.56 2.86
C SER A 188 -7.86 12.42 1.34
N SER A 189 -7.35 13.42 0.58
CA SER A 189 -7.30 13.43 -0.87
C SER A 189 -5.99 12.89 -1.45
N GLY A 190 -5.04 12.43 -0.63
CA GLY A 190 -3.76 11.89 -1.08
C GLY A 190 -2.62 12.89 -1.24
N SER A 191 -2.77 14.13 -0.76
CA SER A 191 -1.71 15.14 -0.86
C SER A 191 -0.89 15.23 0.42
N TRP A 192 0.44 15.08 0.31
CA TRP A 192 1.35 15.27 1.45
C TRP A 192 1.29 16.71 1.97
N LEU A 193 0.88 16.87 3.23
CA LEU A 193 0.72 18.17 3.89
C LEU A 193 2.03 18.64 4.51
N TRP A 194 2.77 17.72 5.13
CA TRP A 194 4.10 17.93 5.68
C TRP A 194 4.80 16.59 5.91
N ALA A 195 6.11 16.64 6.02
CA ALA A 195 6.94 15.56 6.53
C ALA A 195 8.06 16.14 7.39
N GLU A 196 8.39 15.45 8.46
CA GLU A 196 9.41 15.86 9.42
C GLU A 196 10.31 14.67 9.78
N THR A 197 11.53 14.99 10.22
CA THR A 197 12.54 14.01 10.62
C THR A 197 13.04 14.26 12.04
N ALA A 198 13.37 13.18 12.74
CA ALA A 198 14.05 13.20 14.03
C ALA A 198 15.10 12.09 14.06
N GLY A 199 16.22 12.32 14.74
CA GLY A 199 17.31 11.36 14.83
C GLY A 199 18.67 12.02 15.00
N GLY A 200 19.71 11.19 15.12
CA GLY A 200 21.08 11.60 15.46
C GLY A 200 22.17 10.84 14.69
N SER A 201 23.34 11.47 14.61
CA SER A 201 24.43 11.13 13.67
C SER A 201 25.24 9.87 13.96
N TYR A 202 24.76 8.91 14.75
CA TYR A 202 25.63 7.82 15.22
C TYR A 202 25.02 6.42 15.19
N ASP A 203 23.71 6.26 15.22
CA ASP A 203 23.08 4.94 15.17
C ASP A 203 21.67 5.02 14.56
N SER A 204 21.00 3.87 14.50
CA SER A 204 19.69 3.72 13.90
C SER A 204 18.57 4.18 14.83
N ASP A 205 17.82 5.19 14.39
CA ASP A 205 16.61 5.66 15.04
C ASP A 205 15.36 5.13 14.31
N THR A 206 14.28 4.88 15.03
CA THR A 206 13.08 4.27 14.44
C THR A 206 11.79 4.75 15.09
N GLY A 207 10.88 5.29 14.25
CA GLY A 207 9.49 5.51 14.62
C GLY A 207 8.75 4.18 14.59
N ASN A 208 8.24 3.73 15.73
CA ASN A 208 7.64 2.41 15.88
C ASN A 208 6.11 2.44 15.93
N GLY A 209 5.52 3.54 16.41
CA GLY A 209 4.08 3.65 16.57
C GLY A 209 3.58 5.08 16.42
N ILE A 210 2.37 5.24 15.92
CA ILE A 210 1.71 6.53 15.75
C ILE A 210 0.22 6.44 16.07
N ALA A 211 -0.29 7.40 16.84
CA ALA A 211 -1.71 7.47 17.20
C ALA A 211 -2.24 8.90 17.03
N SER A 212 -3.35 9.06 16.32
CA SER A 212 -3.97 10.38 16.15
C SER A 212 -4.45 10.94 17.49
N ASP A 213 -4.31 12.25 17.69
CA ASP A 213 -4.72 12.92 18.95
C ASP A 213 -6.19 13.38 18.92
N GLY A 214 -6.92 13.08 17.83
CA GLY A 214 -8.29 13.50 17.59
C GLY A 214 -8.49 15.00 17.31
N ASN A 215 -7.42 15.80 17.36
CA ASN A 215 -7.44 17.26 17.18
C ASN A 215 -6.60 17.71 15.98
N GLY A 216 -6.33 16.79 15.04
CA GLY A 216 -5.55 17.04 13.83
C GLY A 216 -4.03 16.91 14.01
N GLY A 217 -3.56 16.47 15.17
CA GLY A 217 -2.18 16.07 15.43
C GLY A 217 -2.06 14.56 15.71
N ALA A 218 -0.88 14.13 16.16
CA ALA A 218 -0.63 12.75 16.55
C ALA A 218 0.43 12.63 17.66
N TYR A 219 0.48 11.47 18.30
CA TYR A 219 1.57 11.05 19.15
C TYR A 219 2.39 9.99 18.43
N VAL A 220 3.71 10.14 18.44
CA VAL A 220 4.66 9.20 17.85
C VAL A 220 5.51 8.62 18.95
N ALA A 221 5.71 7.31 18.91
CA ALA A 221 6.57 6.59 19.82
C ALA A 221 7.63 5.81 19.03
N GLY A 222 8.80 5.66 19.63
CA GLY A 222 9.90 4.99 18.96
C GLY A 222 11.12 4.84 19.83
N ALA A 223 12.22 4.53 19.18
CA ALA A 223 13.51 4.34 19.79
C ALA A 223 14.55 5.23 19.11
N PHE A 224 15.47 5.80 19.89
CA PHE A 224 16.56 6.62 19.39
C PHE A 224 17.84 6.34 20.17
N ASN A 225 19.01 6.49 19.55
CA ASN A 225 20.28 6.17 20.20
C ASN A 225 21.12 7.41 20.54
N ILE A 226 20.89 8.61 20.01
CA ILE A 226 21.65 9.82 20.40
C ILE A 226 20.90 11.11 20.02
N SER A 227 21.22 12.22 20.71
CA SER A 227 20.57 13.54 20.62
C SER A 227 20.16 13.95 19.20
N GLY A 228 18.84 14.01 18.97
CA GLY A 228 18.23 14.50 17.75
C GLY A 228 17.46 15.81 17.91
N THR A 229 17.06 16.36 16.77
CA THR A 229 16.13 17.50 16.68
C THR A 229 14.73 17.07 17.16
N TRP A 230 13.92 18.00 17.71
CA TRP A 230 12.67 17.81 18.52
C TRP A 230 12.83 17.92 20.04
N GLY A 231 13.81 18.69 20.50
CA GLY A 231 13.99 18.94 21.94
C GLY A 231 14.70 17.79 22.67
N MET A 232 15.25 16.82 21.95
CA MET A 232 16.19 15.82 22.49
C MET A 232 17.62 16.38 22.63
N ASN A 233 17.80 17.69 22.45
CA ASN A 233 19.04 18.39 22.71
C ASN A 233 19.41 18.29 24.19
N GLY A 234 20.37 17.43 24.51
CA GLY A 234 20.95 17.31 25.87
C GLY A 234 20.56 16.05 26.64
N TYR A 235 19.72 15.17 26.10
CA TYR A 235 19.55 13.81 26.63
C TYR A 235 20.56 12.89 25.94
N GLY A 236 21.82 13.01 26.35
CA GLY A 236 22.84 12.06 25.93
C GLY A 236 22.48 10.69 26.48
N THR A 237 22.16 9.75 25.60
CA THR A 237 21.81 8.36 25.91
C THR A 237 23.02 7.53 26.40
N ASN A 238 24.22 8.13 26.46
CA ASN A 238 25.50 7.47 26.70
C ASN A 238 25.77 6.27 25.76
N GLY A 239 25.22 6.29 24.54
CA GLY A 239 25.37 5.23 23.55
C GLY A 239 24.41 4.06 23.72
N TYR A 240 23.29 4.26 24.42
CA TYR A 240 22.21 3.29 24.54
C TYR A 240 20.98 3.73 23.76
N THR A 241 20.16 2.77 23.36
CA THR A 241 18.85 3.04 22.76
C THR A 241 17.86 3.44 23.85
N ASP A 242 17.30 4.65 23.74
CA ASP A 242 16.24 5.16 24.60
C ASP A 242 14.90 5.19 23.86
N ALA A 243 13.79 5.08 24.60
CA ALA A 243 12.45 5.22 24.05
C ALA A 243 11.98 6.68 24.10
N PHE A 244 11.17 7.09 23.11
CA PHE A 244 10.53 8.40 23.12
C PHE A 244 9.03 8.32 22.90
N VAL A 245 8.34 9.37 23.35
CA VAL A 245 7.01 9.74 22.90
C VAL A 245 7.02 11.24 22.60
N ALA A 246 6.60 11.63 21.41
CA ALA A 246 6.50 13.02 20.98
C ALA A 246 5.07 13.32 20.50
N ARG A 247 4.61 14.55 20.70
CA ARG A 247 3.40 15.05 20.06
C ARG A 247 3.79 15.91 18.87
N ILE A 248 3.08 15.71 17.77
CA ILE A 248 3.23 16.43 16.50
C ILE A 248 1.93 17.13 16.09
#